data_AF-F7AQW7-F1
#
_entry.id   AF-F7AQW7-F1
#
_cell.length_a   1.000
_cell.length_b   1.000
_cell.length_c   1.000
_cell.angle_alpha   90.00
_cell.angle_beta   90.00
_cell.angle_gamma   90.00
#
_symmetry.space_group_name_H-M   'P 1'
#
loop_
_entity.id
_entity.type
_entity.pdbx_description
1 polymer ?
#
loop_
_entity_poly.entity_id
_entity_poly.type
_entity_poly.pdbx_seq_one_letter_code
_entity_poly.pdbx_strand_id
1 'polypeptide(L)'
;MPGIVLFKRRWLTGSDDLVLPCFILALLHFTLLIVIIVYVTTSPDIVQYSNVDLNYLVGRNANASFITKVSCAQKVRRISFGYVGLLAGATLLELTIARFSMLGTILNAEKREPISYFLYFRFVVGISELAYTIGAAVHLSGNWDKCHSILSSYNIPI
;
A
#
# COMPACT_ATOMS: atom_id res chain seq x y z
N MET A 1 5.76 0.71 34.31
CA MET A 1 6.11 0.41 32.90
C MET A 1 4.84 -0.03 32.19
N PRO A 2 4.32 0.75 31.24
CA PRO A 2 3.19 0.32 30.42
C PRO A 2 3.62 -0.90 29.62
N GLY A 3 2.91 -2.02 29.79
CA GLY A 3 3.18 -3.27 29.08
C GLY A 3 2.00 -3.61 28.19
N ILE A 4 2.27 -4.24 27.05
CA ILE A 4 1.20 -4.78 26.21
C ILE A 4 0.51 -5.92 26.97
N VAL A 5 -0.82 -5.88 27.02
CA VAL A 5 -1.62 -6.95 27.61
C VAL A 5 -2.26 -7.73 26.47
N LEU A 6 -1.66 -8.87 26.14
CA LEU A 6 -2.17 -9.80 25.15
C LEU A 6 -2.37 -11.16 25.82
N PHE A 7 -3.48 -11.83 25.53
CA PHE A 7 -3.78 -13.18 26.04
C PHE A 7 -3.70 -13.29 27.58
N LYS A 8 -4.18 -12.28 28.30
CA LYS A 8 -4.11 -12.19 29.78
C LYS A 8 -2.69 -12.19 30.37
N ARG A 9 -1.63 -12.00 29.57
CA ARG A 9 -0.25 -11.84 30.03
C ARG A 9 0.26 -10.43 29.75
N ARG A 10 0.98 -9.85 30.72
CA ARG A 10 1.71 -8.59 30.55
C ARG A 10 3.05 -8.87 29.90
N TRP A 11 3.25 -8.36 28.69
CA TRP A 11 4.53 -8.38 28.00
C TRP A 11 5.26 -7.08 28.32
N LEU A 12 6.39 -7.19 29.00
CA LEU A 12 7.34 -6.08 29.10
C LEU A 12 8.05 -5.99 27.76
N THR A 13 7.58 -5.10 26.91
CA THR A 13 8.29 -4.74 25.69
C THR A 13 9.14 -3.52 26.04
N GLY A 14 10.46 -3.68 26.06
CA GLY A 14 11.34 -2.54 26.15
C GLY A 14 11.07 -1.64 24.94
N SER A 15 10.84 -0.34 25.14
CA SER A 15 10.63 0.56 24.01
C SER A 15 11.87 0.64 23.12
N ASP A 16 13.06 0.37 23.68
CA ASP A 16 14.32 0.33 22.94
C ASP A 16 14.35 -0.87 21.96
N ASP A 17 13.64 -1.97 22.26
CA ASP A 17 13.54 -3.17 21.41
C ASP A 17 12.66 -2.95 20.16
N LEU A 18 11.81 -1.92 20.17
CA LEU A 18 10.88 -1.61 19.08
C LEU A 18 11.50 -0.73 17.99
N VAL A 19 12.62 -0.06 18.27
CA VAL A 19 13.27 0.86 17.32
C VAL A 19 13.74 0.12 16.08
N LEU A 20 14.50 -0.97 16.28
CA LEU A 20 15.09 -1.76 15.20
C LEU A 20 14.02 -2.37 14.27
N PRO A 21 13.00 -3.11 14.76
CA PRO A 21 11.99 -3.68 13.89
C PRO A 21 11.14 -2.60 13.19
N CYS A 22 10.79 -1.50 13.87
CA CYS A 22 10.04 -0.42 13.22
C CYS A 22 10.86 0.27 12.13
N PHE A 23 12.16 0.46 12.33
CA PHE A 23 13.03 1.08 11.34
C PHE A 23 13.21 0.21 10.10
N ILE A 24 13.44 -1.09 10.28
CA ILE A 24 13.53 -2.05 9.16
C ILE A 24 12.23 -2.08 8.36
N LEU A 25 11.09 -2.11 9.05
CA LEU A 25 9.78 -2.15 8.40
C LEU A 25 9.48 -0.83 7.66
N ALA A 26 9.83 0.32 8.25
CA ALA A 26 9.71 1.62 7.60
C ALA A 26 10.57 1.72 6.33
N LEU A 27 11.79 1.19 6.34
CA LEU A 27 12.63 1.15 5.15
C LEU A 27 12.04 0.23 4.07
N LEU A 28 11.52 -0.93 4.45
CA LEU A 28 10.85 -1.83 3.52
C LEU A 28 9.63 -1.15 2.88
N HIS A 29 8.76 -0.54 3.67
CA HIS A 29 7.61 0.17 3.14
C HIS A 29 8.01 1.39 2.29
N PHE A 30 9.05 2.12 2.69
CA PHE A 30 9.54 3.25 1.90
C PHE A 30 10.10 2.81 0.55
N THR A 31 10.87 1.73 0.51
CA THR A 31 11.38 1.17 -0.76
C THR A 31 10.25 0.69 -1.67
N LEU A 32 9.26 -0.03 -1.12
CA LEU A 32 8.07 -0.45 -1.87
C LEU A 32 7.27 0.74 -2.39
N LEU A 33 7.11 1.80 -1.59
CA LEU A 33 6.42 3.02 -1.99
C LEU A 33 7.11 3.65 -3.21
N ILE A 34 8.44 3.77 -3.20
CA ILE A 34 9.20 4.30 -4.33
C ILE A 34 9.00 3.42 -5.56
N VAL A 35 9.15 2.10 -5.43
CA VAL A 35 9.01 1.16 -6.55
C VAL A 35 7.64 1.28 -7.20
N ILE A 36 6.56 1.35 -6.41
CA ILE A 36 5.19 1.45 -6.92
C ILE A 36 4.95 2.81 -7.59
N ILE A 37 5.43 3.90 -7.01
CA ILE A 37 5.30 5.24 -7.61
C ILE A 37 6.00 5.24 -8.97
N VAL A 38 7.26 4.81 -9.04
CA VAL A 38 8.04 4.75 -10.28
C VAL A 38 7.33 3.86 -11.30
N TYR A 39 6.85 2.69 -10.90
CA TYR A 39 6.09 1.80 -11.78
C TYR A 39 4.86 2.48 -12.38
N VAL A 40 4.05 3.18 -11.58
CA VAL A 40 2.83 3.85 -12.05
C VAL A 40 3.13 5.04 -12.94
N THR A 41 4.20 5.80 -12.67
CA THR A 41 4.56 7.01 -13.44
C THR A 41 5.32 6.71 -14.73
N THR A 42 6.09 5.62 -14.77
CA THR A 42 6.99 5.33 -15.89
C THR A 42 6.38 4.33 -16.87
N SER A 43 5.38 3.54 -16.46
CA SER A 43 4.73 2.59 -17.35
C SER A 43 3.93 3.31 -18.45
N PRO A 44 4.34 3.23 -19.72
CA PRO A 44 3.73 4.01 -20.80
C PRO A 44 2.26 3.65 -21.01
N ASP A 45 1.91 2.37 -20.89
CA ASP A 45 0.53 1.89 -21.00
C ASP A 45 -0.36 2.52 -19.92
N ILE A 46 0.10 2.55 -18.67
CA ILE A 46 -0.69 3.11 -17.57
C ILE A 46 -0.89 4.61 -17.78
N VAL A 47 0.16 5.35 -18.11
CA VAL A 47 0.09 6.82 -18.28
C VAL A 47 -0.79 7.21 -19.47
N GLN A 48 -0.64 6.53 -20.60
CA GLN A 48 -1.38 6.87 -21.82
C GLN A 48 -2.88 6.59 -21.67
N TYR A 49 -3.26 5.43 -21.13
CA TYR A 49 -4.66 5.02 -21.09
C TYR A 49 -5.43 5.55 -19.87
N SER A 50 -4.76 5.83 -18.74
CA SER A 50 -5.46 6.19 -17.50
C SER A 50 -6.04 7.60 -17.45
N ASN A 51 -5.68 8.47 -18.39
CA ASN A 51 -6.17 9.85 -18.49
C ASN A 51 -7.30 10.01 -19.52
N VAL A 52 -7.69 8.93 -20.21
CA VAL A 52 -8.73 8.96 -21.24
C VAL A 52 -10.11 8.78 -20.60
N ASP A 53 -11.08 9.61 -20.98
CA ASP A 53 -12.46 9.48 -20.49
C ASP A 53 -13.21 8.36 -21.22
N LEU A 54 -13.60 7.34 -20.46
CA LEU A 54 -14.33 6.18 -20.98
C LEU A 54 -15.69 6.57 -21.58
N ASN A 55 -16.37 7.59 -21.04
CA ASN A 55 -17.69 8.01 -21.52
C ASN A 55 -17.60 8.62 -22.93
N TYR A 56 -16.51 9.36 -23.20
CA TYR A 56 -16.26 9.91 -24.53
C TYR A 56 -16.05 8.80 -25.56
N LEU A 57 -15.34 7.73 -25.21
CA LEU A 57 -15.09 6.59 -26.09
C LEU A 57 -16.36 5.80 -26.41
N VAL A 58 -17.20 5.58 -25.39
CA VAL A 58 -18.50 4.93 -25.56
C VAL A 58 -19.41 5.77 -26.46
N GLY A 59 -19.45 7.10 -26.26
CA GLY A 59 -20.21 8.01 -27.11
C GLY A 59 -19.73 8.08 -28.56
N ARG A 60 -18.45 7.72 -28.82
CA ARG A 60 -17.85 7.65 -30.16
C ARG A 60 -17.96 6.27 -30.81
N ASN A 61 -18.62 5.29 -30.20
CA ASN A 61 -18.68 3.90 -30.65
C ASN A 61 -17.28 3.31 -30.93
N ALA A 62 -16.31 3.60 -30.06
CA ALA A 62 -14.96 3.08 -30.19
C ALA A 62 -14.91 1.54 -30.09
N ASN A 63 -13.86 0.93 -30.65
CA ASN A 63 -13.69 -0.52 -30.62
C ASN A 63 -13.72 -1.08 -29.20
N ALA A 64 -14.45 -2.18 -28.99
CA ALA A 64 -14.60 -2.84 -27.69
C ALA A 64 -13.24 -3.27 -27.08
N SER A 65 -12.28 -3.63 -27.92
CA SER A 65 -10.90 -3.94 -27.52
C SER A 65 -10.19 -2.73 -26.89
N PHE A 66 -10.37 -1.54 -27.46
CA PHE A 66 -9.77 -0.31 -26.96
C PHE A 66 -10.40 0.12 -25.62
N ILE A 67 -11.73 0.06 -25.51
CA ILE A 67 -12.47 0.38 -24.28
C ILE A 67 -11.99 -0.49 -23.10
N THR A 68 -11.75 -1.77 -23.36
CA THR A 68 -11.28 -2.71 -22.32
C THR A 68 -9.87 -2.37 -21.83
N LYS A 69 -8.95 -1.96 -22.72
CA LYS A 69 -7.59 -1.52 -22.34
C LYS A 69 -7.63 -0.30 -21.43
N VAL A 70 -8.44 0.70 -21.78
CA VAL A 70 -8.62 1.93 -20.99
C VAL A 70 -9.19 1.62 -19.61
N SER A 71 -10.25 0.80 -19.56
CA SER A 71 -10.85 0.37 -18.29
C SER A 71 -9.85 -0.37 -17.40
N CYS A 72 -9.04 -1.26 -17.98
CA CYS A 72 -8.02 -2.01 -17.26
C CYS A 72 -6.93 -1.11 -16.68
N ALA A 73 -6.35 -0.24 -17.50
CA ALA A 73 -5.29 0.69 -17.07
C ALA A 73 -5.78 1.65 -15.98
N GLN A 74 -7.01 2.18 -16.12
CA GLN A 74 -7.62 3.04 -15.10
C GLN A 74 -7.84 2.28 -13.78
N LYS A 75 -8.24 1.01 -13.86
CA LYS A 75 -8.48 0.18 -12.67
C LYS A 75 -7.18 -0.19 -11.94
N VAL A 76 -6.15 -0.59 -12.67
CA VAL A 76 -4.80 -0.82 -12.13
C VAL A 76 -4.30 0.46 -11.46
N ARG A 77 -4.37 1.60 -12.14
CA ARG A 77 -3.93 2.89 -11.58
C ARG A 77 -4.66 3.24 -10.29
N ARG A 78 -5.99 3.06 -10.25
CA ARG A 78 -6.79 3.36 -9.04
C ARG A 78 -6.41 2.46 -7.87
N ILE A 79 -6.22 1.16 -8.12
CA ILE A 79 -5.79 0.19 -7.08
C ILE A 79 -4.37 0.54 -6.59
N SER A 80 -3.45 0.88 -7.50
CA SER A 80 -2.10 1.29 -7.15
C SER A 80 -2.07 2.56 -6.30
N PHE A 81 -2.85 3.59 -6.65
CA PHE A 81 -2.92 4.82 -5.84
C PHE A 81 -3.47 4.57 -4.43
N GLY A 82 -4.49 3.72 -4.28
CA GLY A 82 -4.99 3.34 -2.96
C GLY A 82 -3.92 2.64 -2.12
N TYR A 83 -3.11 1.77 -2.74
CA TYR A 83 -2.03 1.08 -2.04
C TYR A 83 -0.89 2.02 -1.64
N VAL A 84 -0.51 2.96 -2.51
CA VAL A 84 0.48 4.01 -2.20
C VAL A 84 0.04 4.83 -1.00
N GLY A 85 -1.25 5.21 -0.92
CA GLY A 85 -1.79 5.94 0.22
C GLY A 85 -1.69 5.16 1.54
N LEU A 86 -2.02 3.86 1.52
CA LEU A 86 -1.88 2.99 2.68
C LEU A 86 -0.42 2.84 3.14
N LEU A 87 0.50 2.58 2.21
CA LEU A 87 1.94 2.49 2.48
C LEU A 87 2.51 3.80 3.04
N ALA A 88 2.07 4.95 2.50
CA ALA A 88 2.49 6.26 3.02
C ALA A 88 1.99 6.47 4.45
N GLY A 89 0.74 6.10 4.76
CA GLY A 89 0.23 6.14 6.12
C GLY A 89 0.99 5.20 7.07
N ALA A 90 1.29 3.99 6.62
CA ALA A 90 2.03 2.98 7.37
C ALA A 90 3.46 3.44 7.71
N THR A 91 4.21 3.96 6.72
CA THR A 91 5.57 4.49 6.93
C THR A 91 5.60 5.65 7.92
N LEU A 92 4.65 6.60 7.82
CA LEU A 92 4.56 7.70 8.78
C LEU A 92 4.31 7.19 10.20
N LEU A 93 3.41 6.23 10.36
CA LEU A 93 3.09 5.60 11.64
C LEU A 93 4.33 4.91 12.23
N GLU A 94 5.07 4.13 11.45
CA GLU A 94 6.31 3.46 11.89
C GLU A 94 7.39 4.46 12.32
N LEU A 95 7.55 5.55 11.56
CA LEU A 95 8.47 6.63 11.92
C LEU A 95 8.04 7.33 13.21
N THR A 96 6.73 7.54 13.43
CA THR A 96 6.25 8.07 14.71
C THR A 96 6.54 7.13 15.87
N ILE A 97 6.32 5.82 15.72
CA ILE A 97 6.65 4.82 16.75
C ILE A 97 8.15 4.83 17.03
N ALA A 98 9.00 4.82 16.00
CA ALA A 98 10.44 4.86 16.16
C ALA A 98 10.88 6.14 16.90
N ARG A 99 10.31 7.30 16.56
CA ARG A 99 10.57 8.57 17.26
C ARG A 99 10.14 8.52 18.71
N PHE A 100 8.93 8.06 19.02
CA PHE A 100 8.44 7.97 20.39
C PHE A 100 9.19 6.92 21.22
N SER A 101 9.67 5.83 20.60
CA SER A 101 10.54 4.85 21.25
C SER A 101 11.88 5.45 21.69
N MET A 102 12.43 6.38 20.91
CA MET A 102 13.69 7.07 21.24
C MET A 102 13.51 8.17 22.30
N LEU A 103 12.28 8.58 22.59
CA LEU A 103 12.01 9.62 23.59
C LEU A 103 11.96 9.02 25.01
N GLY A 104 12.58 9.71 25.97
CA GLY A 104 12.57 9.31 27.39
C GLY A 104 13.88 8.70 27.86
N THR A 105 14.17 8.87 29.15
CA THR A 105 15.34 8.33 29.84
C THR A 105 14.90 7.25 30.82
N ILE A 106 15.83 6.39 31.26
CA ILE A 106 15.53 5.27 32.16
C ILE A 106 14.84 5.70 33.48
N LEU A 107 15.11 6.93 33.94
CA LEU A 107 14.50 7.50 35.14
C LEU A 107 13.18 8.23 34.89
N ASN A 108 12.87 8.59 33.63
CA ASN A 108 11.69 9.38 33.31
C ASN A 108 10.89 8.76 32.16
N ALA A 109 10.03 7.81 32.53
CA ALA A 109 9.26 6.97 31.62
C ALA A 109 7.92 7.60 31.17
N GLU A 110 7.50 8.74 31.75
CA GLU A 110 6.22 9.40 31.44
C GLU A 110 6.11 9.75 29.94
N LYS A 111 7.24 10.11 29.32
CA LYS A 111 7.30 10.41 27.87
C LYS A 111 7.12 9.18 26.96
N ARG A 112 7.22 7.95 27.49
CA ARG A 112 7.09 6.67 26.75
C ARG A 112 5.69 6.06 26.83
N GLU A 113 4.75 6.68 27.53
CA GLU A 113 3.38 6.19 27.69
C GLU A 113 2.57 6.03 26.38
N PRO A 114 2.69 6.90 25.35
CA PRO A 114 1.81 6.79 24.18
C PRO A 114 2.14 5.59 23.27
N ILE A 115 3.29 4.93 23.45
CA ILE A 115 3.76 3.83 22.58
C ILE A 115 2.73 2.69 22.52
N SER A 116 2.07 2.37 23.64
CA SER A 116 1.06 1.31 23.67
C SER A 116 -0.14 1.61 22.76
N TYR A 117 -0.60 2.86 22.69
CA TYR A 117 -1.70 3.26 21.81
C TYR A 117 -1.30 3.17 20.33
N PHE A 118 -0.08 3.63 19.98
CA PHE A 118 0.42 3.53 18.61
C PHE A 118 0.59 2.08 18.15
N LEU A 119 0.97 1.15 19.04
CA LEU A 119 1.07 -0.27 18.71
C LEU A 119 -0.30 -0.91 18.41
N TYR A 120 -1.35 -0.55 19.15
CA TYR A 120 -2.71 -1.01 18.82
C TYR A 120 -3.18 -0.43 17.48
N PHE A 121 -2.92 0.85 17.24
CA PHE A 121 -3.26 1.48 15.96
C PHE A 121 -2.49 0.84 14.80
N ARG A 122 -1.20 0.53 15.00
CA ARG A 122 -0.36 -0.19 14.03
C ARG A 122 -0.96 -1.54 13.66
N PHE A 123 -1.43 -2.29 14.64
CA PHE A 123 -2.06 -3.59 14.41
C PHE A 123 -3.31 -3.45 13.51
N VAL A 124 -4.16 -2.45 13.77
CA VAL A 124 -5.34 -2.17 12.93
C VAL A 124 -4.94 -1.78 11.51
N VAL A 125 -3.94 -0.92 11.35
CA VAL A 125 -3.41 -0.53 10.04
C VAL A 125 -2.88 -1.76 9.30
N GLY A 126 -2.11 -2.63 9.95
CA GLY A 126 -1.60 -3.86 9.35
C GLY A 126 -2.70 -4.83 8.88
N ILE A 127 -3.80 -4.97 9.63
CA ILE A 127 -4.98 -5.73 9.18
C ILE A 127 -5.60 -5.08 7.94
N SER A 128 -5.70 -3.75 7.91
CA SER A 128 -6.25 -3.03 6.76
C SER A 128 -5.38 -3.19 5.50
N GLU A 129 -4.04 -3.20 5.64
CA GLU A 129 -3.11 -3.45 4.55
C GLU A 129 -3.24 -4.88 4.01
N LEU A 130 -3.36 -5.87 4.90
CA LEU A 130 -3.61 -7.25 4.53
C LEU A 130 -4.93 -7.40 3.77
N ALA A 131 -6.01 -6.82 4.28
CA ALA A 131 -7.31 -6.88 3.63
C ALA A 131 -7.28 -6.20 2.24
N TYR A 132 -6.62 -5.05 2.13
CA TYR A 132 -6.50 -4.33 0.87
C TYR A 132 -5.71 -5.12 -0.16
N THR A 133 -4.57 -5.70 0.22
CA THR A 133 -3.72 -6.50 -0.69
C THR A 133 -4.42 -7.77 -1.18
N ILE A 134 -5.15 -8.47 -0.30
CA ILE A 134 -5.96 -9.63 -0.69
C ILE A 134 -7.06 -9.20 -1.67
N GLY A 135 -7.81 -8.15 -1.35
CA GLY A 135 -8.89 -7.65 -2.21
C GLY A 135 -8.38 -7.19 -3.59
N ALA A 136 -7.25 -6.48 -3.60
CA ALA A 136 -6.58 -6.06 -4.83
C ALA A 136 -6.15 -7.28 -5.66
N ALA A 137 -5.53 -8.29 -5.04
CA ALA A 137 -5.06 -9.50 -5.72
C ALA A 137 -6.22 -10.30 -6.34
N VAL A 138 -7.32 -10.50 -5.60
CA VAL A 138 -8.52 -11.20 -6.11
C VAL A 138 -9.19 -10.42 -7.24
N HIS A 139 -9.26 -9.09 -7.12
CA HIS A 139 -9.88 -8.27 -8.15
C HIS A 139 -9.06 -8.26 -9.45
N LEU A 140 -7.74 -8.22 -9.33
CA LEU A 140 -6.83 -8.33 -10.47
C LEU A 140 -6.93 -9.74 -11.07
N SER A 141 -6.91 -10.79 -10.23
CA SER A 141 -6.96 -12.19 -10.65
C SER A 141 -8.14 -12.52 -11.54
N GLY A 142 -9.35 -12.13 -11.13
CA GLY A 142 -10.57 -12.39 -11.90
C GLY A 142 -10.72 -11.58 -13.18
N ASN A 143 -9.87 -10.56 -13.43
CA ASN A 143 -9.95 -9.71 -14.61
C ASN A 143 -8.71 -9.76 -15.50
N TRP A 144 -7.66 -10.49 -15.12
CA TRP A 144 -6.42 -10.60 -15.90
C TRP A 144 -6.65 -11.16 -17.29
N ASP A 145 -7.48 -12.19 -17.46
CA ASP A 145 -7.71 -12.82 -18.77
C ASP A 145 -8.27 -11.83 -19.81
N LYS A 146 -9.12 -10.91 -19.35
CA LYS A 146 -9.70 -9.85 -20.18
C LYS A 146 -8.68 -8.77 -20.54
N CYS A 147 -7.74 -8.47 -19.65
CA CYS A 147 -6.67 -7.51 -19.91
C CYS A 147 -5.54 -8.10 -20.77
N HIS A 148 -5.23 -9.38 -20.59
CA HIS A 148 -4.11 -10.05 -21.26
C HIS A 148 -4.41 -10.41 -22.73
N SER A 149 -5.61 -10.95 -23.01
CA SER A 149 -6.00 -11.41 -24.34
C SER A 149 -5.99 -10.32 -25.42
N ILE A 150 -6.19 -9.05 -25.04
CA ILE A 150 -6.25 -7.90 -25.96
C ILE A 150 -4.87 -7.23 -26.13
N LEU A 151 -3.90 -7.51 -25.25
CA LEU A 151 -2.51 -7.09 -25.40
C LEU A 151 -1.77 -7.98 -26.42
N SER A 152 -2.09 -9.29 -26.45
CA SER A 152 -1.48 -10.26 -27.36
C SER A 152 -2.00 -10.21 -28.80
N SER A 153 -3.08 -9.47 -29.10
CA SER A 153 -3.60 -9.35 -30.48
C SER A 153 -2.78 -8.40 -31.37
N TYR A 154 -1.66 -7.88 -30.90
CA TYR A 154 -0.64 -7.26 -31.76
C TYR A 154 0.31 -8.35 -32.29
N ASN A 155 -0.25 -9.36 -32.96
CA ASN A 155 0.52 -10.04 -34.00
C ASN A 155 0.65 -9.03 -35.13
N ILE A 156 1.76 -8.29 -35.09
CA ILE A 156 2.34 -7.68 -36.28
C ILE A 156 2.49 -8.83 -37.27
N PRO A 157 1.88 -8.79 -38.46
CA PRO A 157 2.29 -9.71 -39.51
C PRO A 157 3.75 -9.36 -39.83
N ILE A 158 4.65 -10.28 -39.50
CA ILE A 158 6.03 -10.29 -40.00
C ILE A 158 5.96 -10.69 -41.48
#